data_AF-A0A1U7CZ69-F1
#
_entry.id   AF-A0A1U7CZ69-F1
#
_cell.length_a   1.000
_cell.length_b   1.000
_cell.length_c   1.000
_cell.angle_alpha   90.00
_cell.angle_beta   90.00
_cell.angle_gamma   90.00
#
_symmetry.space_group_name_H-M   'P 1'
#
loop_
_entity.id
_entity.type
_entity.pdbx_description
1 polymer ?
#
loop_
_entity_poly.entity_id
_entity_poly.type
_entity_poly.pdbx_seq_one_letter_code
_entity_poly.pdbx_strand_id
1 'polypeptide(L)'
;MKPFIVHRGKIAVLDWTDVNTDLIIPARYLKRIERTGYGTLLFADKRYEPGGSPSIDAPETHGALNAEFPLNRPESKGATVLVVGKNFGCGSSREHAVWAIAQAGYRVLIAPGKNEGFADIFEGNALNNGLLVIEVPEADWKLIADAGGPGGVEATVDLKTQTIVVHDGRDPEPKVAFEIPETQRQRLLQGLDAISETLQYEPDIRRYEQAASPWLNAVSS
;
A
#
# COMPACT_ATOMS: atom_id res chain seq x y z
N MET A 1 -1.40 5.44 12.18
CA MET A 1 -0.49 5.17 11.01
C MET A 1 0.52 6.33 10.85
N LYS A 2 1.53 6.26 9.96
CA LYS A 2 2.43 7.42 9.71
C LYS A 2 1.74 8.41 8.74
N PRO A 3 1.75 9.73 9.00
CA PRO A 3 1.25 10.72 8.06
C PRO A 3 1.90 10.58 6.66
N PHE A 4 1.08 10.68 5.63
CA PHE A 4 1.52 10.74 4.24
C PHE A 4 1.27 12.15 3.71
N ILE A 5 2.34 12.89 3.37
CA ILE A 5 2.23 14.26 2.84
C ILE A 5 2.78 14.31 1.42
N VAL A 6 4.10 14.14 1.30
CA VAL A 6 4.83 13.96 0.04
C VAL A 6 5.74 12.77 0.20
N HIS A 7 5.81 11.92 -0.83
CA HIS A 7 6.72 10.79 -0.88
C HIS A 7 7.47 10.81 -2.21
N ARG A 8 8.79 10.96 -2.14
CA ARG A 8 9.68 10.76 -3.29
C ARG A 8 10.31 9.38 -3.16
N GLY A 9 10.23 8.59 -4.23
CA GLY A 9 10.73 7.23 -4.19
C GLY A 9 10.97 6.64 -5.56
N LYS A 10 11.89 5.70 -5.61
CA LYS A 10 12.15 4.91 -6.81
C LYS A 10 10.93 4.07 -7.19
N ILE A 11 10.65 4.04 -8.48
CA ILE A 11 9.58 3.28 -9.11
C ILE A 11 10.07 1.85 -9.36
N ALA A 12 9.24 0.87 -9.02
CA ALA A 12 9.33 -0.48 -9.55
C ALA A 12 8.02 -0.84 -10.26
N VAL A 13 8.08 -1.74 -11.24
CA VAL A 13 6.94 -2.10 -12.07
C VAL A 13 6.66 -3.60 -11.95
N LEU A 14 5.42 -3.94 -11.60
CA LEU A 14 4.86 -5.28 -11.66
C LEU A 14 3.58 -5.22 -12.49
N ASP A 15 3.74 -5.20 -13.81
CA ASP A 15 2.65 -5.14 -14.78
C ASP A 15 1.93 -6.50 -14.91
N TRP A 16 1.32 -6.94 -13.80
CA TRP A 16 0.50 -8.13 -13.71
C TRP A 16 -0.93 -7.70 -13.39
N THR A 17 -1.88 -8.23 -14.16
CA THR A 17 -3.32 -8.08 -13.90
C THR A 17 -3.84 -9.24 -13.06
N ASP A 18 -4.90 -9.01 -12.29
CA ASP A 18 -5.55 -10.02 -11.43
C ASP A 18 -4.60 -10.61 -10.37
N VAL A 19 -3.73 -9.78 -9.82
CA VAL A 19 -2.84 -10.16 -8.72
C VAL A 19 -3.66 -10.34 -7.45
N ASN A 20 -4.05 -11.58 -7.17
CA ASN A 20 -4.84 -11.90 -5.99
C ASN A 20 -4.02 -11.88 -4.69
N THR A 21 -4.71 -11.82 -3.55
CA THR A 21 -4.08 -11.75 -2.23
C THR A 21 -3.26 -12.98 -1.85
N ASP A 22 -3.55 -14.17 -2.41
CA ASP A 22 -2.72 -15.37 -2.26
C ASP A 22 -1.36 -15.23 -2.96
N LEU A 23 -1.34 -14.58 -4.14
CA LEU A 23 -0.12 -14.31 -4.87
C LEU A 23 0.75 -13.28 -4.13
N ILE A 24 0.13 -12.23 -3.57
CA ILE A 24 0.82 -11.22 -2.75
C ILE A 24 1.40 -11.87 -1.50
N ILE A 25 0.60 -12.66 -0.78
CA ILE A 25 1.02 -13.42 0.38
C ILE A 25 0.28 -14.76 0.49
N PRO A 26 0.99 -15.88 0.31
CA PRO A 26 0.37 -17.21 0.38
C PRO A 26 -0.29 -17.50 1.74
N ALA A 27 -1.45 -18.16 1.72
CA ALA A 27 -2.25 -18.45 2.92
C ALA A 27 -1.47 -19.16 4.06
N ARG A 28 -0.43 -19.93 3.71
CA ARG A 28 0.43 -20.63 4.69
C ARG A 28 1.06 -19.68 5.71
N TYR A 29 1.35 -18.44 5.34
CA TYR A 29 1.96 -17.44 6.22
C TYR A 29 0.98 -16.76 7.17
N LEU A 30 -0.33 -16.96 7.00
CA LEU A 30 -1.37 -16.33 7.83
C LEU A 30 -1.54 -16.99 9.20
N LYS A 31 -0.88 -18.14 9.43
CA LYS A 31 -0.80 -18.78 10.75
C LYS A 31 0.12 -18.05 11.72
N ARG A 32 0.90 -17.12 11.19
CA ARG A 32 1.87 -16.34 11.94
C ARG A 32 1.16 -15.32 12.84
N ILE A 33 1.63 -15.18 14.08
CA ILE A 33 1.03 -14.31 15.10
C ILE A 33 1.73 -12.95 15.21
N GLU A 34 2.99 -12.86 14.79
CA GLU A 34 3.73 -11.60 14.81
C GLU A 34 3.12 -10.61 13.82
N ARG A 35 3.15 -9.32 14.17
CA ARG A 35 2.66 -8.24 13.28
C ARG A 35 3.74 -7.73 12.31
N THR A 36 4.95 -8.26 12.38
CA THR A 36 6.15 -7.79 11.64
C THR A 36 6.85 -8.94 10.94
N GLY A 37 7.66 -8.62 9.92
CA GLY A 37 8.44 -9.61 9.16
C GLY A 37 7.69 -10.18 7.97
N TYR A 38 6.56 -9.58 7.56
CA TYR A 38 5.84 -9.98 6.35
C TYR A 38 6.49 -9.46 5.05
N GLY A 39 7.39 -8.48 5.15
CA GLY A 39 8.04 -7.88 3.97
C GLY A 39 8.89 -8.84 3.15
N THR A 40 9.53 -9.84 3.78
CA THR A 40 10.25 -10.91 3.07
C THR A 40 9.29 -11.93 2.46
N LEU A 41 8.09 -12.07 3.03
CA LEU A 41 7.07 -13.01 2.56
C LEU A 41 6.29 -12.50 1.34
N LEU A 42 6.47 -11.22 0.97
CA LEU A 42 5.85 -10.61 -0.21
C LEU A 42 6.23 -11.38 -1.48
N PHE A 43 5.21 -11.85 -2.20
CA PHE A 43 5.34 -12.64 -3.43
C PHE A 43 6.25 -13.86 -3.27
N ALA A 44 6.30 -14.52 -2.11
CA ALA A 44 7.28 -15.57 -1.80
C ALA A 44 7.41 -16.64 -2.92
N ASP A 45 6.29 -17.12 -3.46
CA ASP A 45 6.27 -18.17 -4.50
C ASP A 45 6.82 -17.71 -5.87
N LYS A 46 7.02 -16.41 -6.07
CA LYS A 46 7.60 -15.82 -7.30
C LYS A 46 8.96 -15.16 -7.06
N ARG A 47 9.15 -14.59 -5.87
CA ARG A 47 10.32 -13.81 -5.48
C ARG A 47 11.56 -14.65 -5.24
N TYR A 48 11.40 -15.89 -4.80
CA TYR A 48 12.51 -16.78 -4.51
C TYR A 48 12.63 -17.87 -5.57
N GLU A 49 13.84 -18.39 -5.75
CA GLU A 49 14.07 -19.61 -6.53
C GLU A 49 13.26 -20.79 -5.93
N PRO A 50 12.92 -21.83 -6.71
CA PRO A 50 12.21 -23.00 -6.21
C PRO A 50 12.86 -23.59 -4.95
N GLY A 51 12.08 -23.72 -3.88
CA GLY A 51 12.57 -24.19 -2.57
C GLY A 51 13.29 -23.12 -1.72
N GLY A 52 13.49 -21.91 -2.25
CA GLY A 52 14.13 -20.79 -1.56
C GLY A 52 13.17 -19.88 -0.78
N SER A 53 11.86 -20.14 -0.80
CA SER A 53 10.91 -19.35 -0.02
C SER A 53 11.16 -19.50 1.48
N PRO A 54 11.04 -18.41 2.26
CA PRO A 54 11.20 -18.45 3.71
C PRO A 54 10.14 -19.34 4.37
N SER A 55 10.50 -19.92 5.52
CA SER A 55 9.55 -20.62 6.39
C SER A 55 8.67 -19.63 7.15
N ILE A 56 7.59 -20.14 7.75
CA ILE A 56 6.68 -19.31 8.55
C ILE A 56 7.39 -18.76 9.80
N ASP A 57 8.22 -19.59 10.43
CA ASP A 57 8.86 -19.30 11.72
C ASP A 57 10.17 -18.49 11.59
N ALA A 58 10.76 -18.46 10.39
CA ALA A 58 12.02 -17.77 10.12
C ALA A 58 11.94 -16.97 8.80
N PRO A 59 11.13 -15.90 8.73
CA PRO A 59 10.92 -15.10 7.51
C PRO A 59 12.20 -14.44 6.97
N GLU A 60 13.17 -14.18 7.84
CA GLU A 60 14.45 -13.56 7.51
C GLU A 60 15.42 -14.54 6.85
N THR A 61 15.17 -15.84 7.01
CA THR A 61 15.99 -16.89 6.43
C THR A 61 15.34 -17.39 5.14
N HIS A 62 15.93 -17.02 4.00
CA HIS A 62 15.44 -17.39 2.68
C HIS A 62 16.60 -17.78 1.74
N GLY A 63 16.26 -18.51 0.68
CA GLY A 63 17.18 -18.87 -0.39
C GLY A 63 17.45 -17.72 -1.36
N ALA A 64 18.01 -18.07 -2.52
CA ALA A 64 18.31 -17.12 -3.57
C ALA A 64 17.03 -16.45 -4.12
N LEU A 65 17.18 -15.17 -4.51
CA LEU A 65 16.15 -14.43 -5.21
C LEU A 65 16.05 -14.92 -6.66
N ASN A 66 14.83 -15.05 -7.17
CA ASN A 66 14.58 -15.35 -8.57
C ASN A 66 14.90 -14.14 -9.45
N ALA A 67 15.89 -14.25 -10.33
CA ALA A 67 16.33 -13.15 -11.19
C ALA A 67 15.26 -12.72 -12.20
N GLU A 68 14.34 -13.61 -12.58
CA GLU A 68 13.26 -13.33 -13.53
C GLU A 68 12.11 -12.53 -12.90
N PHE A 69 12.04 -12.47 -11.57
CA PHE A 69 10.99 -11.72 -10.90
C PHE A 69 11.24 -10.21 -11.03
N PRO A 70 10.31 -9.41 -11.59
CA PRO A 70 10.56 -8.00 -11.90
C PRO A 70 11.04 -7.14 -10.71
N LEU A 71 10.54 -7.43 -9.51
CA LEU A 71 10.90 -6.65 -8.31
C LEU A 71 12.25 -7.05 -7.70
N ASN A 72 12.89 -8.12 -8.19
CA ASN A 72 14.25 -8.50 -7.79
C ASN A 72 15.32 -7.86 -8.66
N ARG A 73 14.95 -7.23 -9.78
CA ARG A 73 15.90 -6.61 -10.69
C ARG A 73 16.67 -5.47 -10.00
N PRO A 74 17.94 -5.22 -10.35
CA PRO A 74 18.76 -4.20 -9.71
C PRO A 74 18.12 -2.80 -9.70
N GLU A 75 17.45 -2.43 -10.79
CA GLU A 75 16.70 -1.19 -10.92
C GLU A 75 15.59 -1.06 -9.87
N SER A 76 14.88 -2.13 -9.54
CA SER A 76 13.80 -2.15 -8.53
C SER A 76 14.31 -2.09 -7.08
N LYS A 77 15.63 -2.24 -6.86
CA LYS A 77 16.20 -2.28 -5.51
C LYS A 77 15.96 -0.97 -4.77
N GLY A 78 15.31 -1.08 -3.60
CA GLY A 78 14.95 0.05 -2.75
C GLY A 78 13.78 0.88 -3.29
N ALA A 79 13.03 0.36 -4.27
CA ALA A 79 11.81 0.99 -4.74
C ALA A 79 10.78 1.09 -3.62
N THR A 80 10.05 2.20 -3.62
CA THR A 80 9.01 2.50 -2.63
C THR A 80 7.72 2.99 -3.28
N VAL A 81 7.74 3.18 -4.61
CA VAL A 81 6.56 3.39 -5.46
C VAL A 81 6.44 2.15 -6.36
N LEU A 82 5.31 1.44 -6.29
CA LEU A 82 5.07 0.23 -7.07
C LEU A 82 3.93 0.45 -8.06
N VAL A 83 4.25 0.32 -9.34
CA VAL A 83 3.28 0.39 -10.43
C VAL A 83 2.79 -1.02 -10.71
N VAL A 84 1.47 -1.23 -10.66
CA VAL A 84 0.82 -2.55 -10.80
C VAL A 84 -0.21 -2.54 -11.91
N GLY A 85 -0.63 -3.71 -12.38
CA GLY A 85 -1.73 -3.86 -13.34
C GLY A 85 -3.12 -3.73 -12.70
N LYS A 86 -4.17 -4.02 -13.49
CA LYS A 86 -5.57 -3.94 -13.05
C LYS A 86 -5.93 -5.02 -12.02
N ASN A 87 -6.99 -4.75 -11.26
CA ASN A 87 -7.59 -5.67 -10.28
C ASN A 87 -6.58 -6.24 -9.26
N PHE A 88 -5.66 -5.39 -8.82
CA PHE A 88 -4.63 -5.75 -7.85
C PHE A 88 -5.24 -5.93 -6.44
N GLY A 89 -4.80 -6.96 -5.73
CA GLY A 89 -5.32 -7.30 -4.41
C GLY A 89 -6.68 -8.01 -4.43
N CYS A 90 -7.08 -8.59 -5.56
CA CYS A 90 -8.35 -9.30 -5.68
C CYS A 90 -8.39 -10.64 -4.90
N GLY A 91 -9.56 -11.26 -4.85
CA GLY A 91 -9.78 -12.52 -4.14
C GLY A 91 -10.11 -12.31 -2.66
N SER A 92 -9.56 -13.15 -1.79
CA SER A 92 -9.95 -13.15 -0.37
C SER A 92 -9.47 -11.90 0.39
N SER A 93 -10.30 -11.40 1.30
CA SER A 93 -9.94 -10.31 2.21
C SER A 93 -8.75 -10.70 3.10
N ARG A 94 -7.62 -10.01 2.94
CA ARG A 94 -6.39 -10.28 3.71
C ARG A 94 -5.63 -9.00 4.00
N GLU A 95 -5.74 -8.50 5.21
CA GLU A 95 -4.95 -7.36 5.68
C GLU A 95 -3.44 -7.64 5.61
N HIS A 96 -3.03 -8.89 5.81
CA HIS A 96 -1.64 -9.35 5.69
C HIS A 96 -1.01 -9.07 4.30
N ALA A 97 -1.80 -9.00 3.23
CA ALA A 97 -1.30 -8.64 1.90
C ALA A 97 -0.77 -7.20 1.89
N VAL A 98 -1.52 -6.29 2.53
CA VAL A 98 -1.11 -4.89 2.71
C VAL A 98 0.11 -4.79 3.62
N TRP A 99 0.15 -5.57 4.70
CA TRP A 99 1.33 -5.61 5.58
C TRP A 99 2.58 -6.09 4.85
N ALA A 100 2.48 -7.13 4.03
CA ALA A 100 3.61 -7.62 3.23
C ALA A 100 4.15 -6.53 2.30
N ILE A 101 3.27 -5.81 1.61
CA ILE A 101 3.65 -4.71 0.72
C ILE A 101 4.29 -3.56 1.48
N ALA A 102 3.64 -3.08 2.55
CA ALA A 102 4.14 -1.96 3.34
C ALA A 102 5.48 -2.29 4.04
N GLN A 103 5.61 -3.50 4.60
CA GLN A 103 6.82 -3.96 5.28
C GLN A 103 7.94 -4.33 4.32
N ALA A 104 7.64 -4.61 3.04
CA ALA A 104 8.65 -4.70 1.99
C ALA A 104 9.22 -3.32 1.60
N GLY A 105 8.61 -2.23 2.09
CA GLY A 105 9.09 -0.86 1.95
C GLY A 105 8.24 0.03 1.04
N TYR A 106 7.22 -0.52 0.38
CA TYR A 106 6.36 0.26 -0.51
C TYR A 106 5.45 1.21 0.28
N ARG A 107 5.30 2.43 -0.25
CA ARG A 107 4.49 3.50 0.33
C ARG A 107 3.37 3.96 -0.59
N VAL A 108 3.54 3.73 -1.90
CA VAL A 108 2.57 4.09 -2.94
C VAL A 108 2.40 2.93 -3.90
N LEU A 109 1.15 2.58 -4.23
CA LEU A 109 0.78 1.73 -5.35
C LEU A 109 0.08 2.56 -6.42
N ILE A 110 0.37 2.31 -7.70
CA ILE A 110 -0.24 3.01 -8.83
C ILE A 110 -0.79 1.97 -9.82
N ALA A 111 -2.08 2.03 -10.12
CA ALA A 111 -2.77 1.11 -11.05
C ALA A 111 -3.50 1.89 -12.16
N PRO A 112 -3.80 1.27 -13.31
CA PRO A 112 -4.51 1.93 -14.40
C PRO A 112 -6.03 1.83 -14.21
N GLY A 113 -6.75 2.85 -14.68
CA GLY A 113 -8.21 2.86 -14.76
C GLY A 113 -8.85 3.74 -13.69
N LYS A 114 -10.17 3.61 -13.54
CA LYS A 114 -10.96 4.23 -12.47
C LYS A 114 -11.94 3.20 -11.93
N ASN A 115 -11.79 2.82 -10.66
CA ASN A 115 -12.40 1.69 -9.99
C ASN A 115 -12.13 0.34 -10.67
N GLU A 116 -10.97 0.20 -11.31
CA GLU A 116 -10.53 -1.03 -12.00
C GLU A 116 -9.13 -1.48 -11.57
N GLY A 117 -8.38 -0.62 -10.87
CA GLY A 117 -6.99 -0.82 -10.51
C GLY A 117 -6.85 -1.71 -9.28
N PHE A 118 -7.69 -1.50 -8.26
CA PHE A 118 -7.65 -2.25 -7.00
C PHE A 118 -8.98 -2.89 -6.67
N ALA A 119 -8.94 -4.02 -5.96
CA ALA A 119 -10.15 -4.59 -5.36
C ALA A 119 -10.56 -3.78 -4.12
N ASP A 120 -11.85 -3.46 -3.98
CA ASP A 120 -12.40 -2.57 -2.95
C ASP A 120 -11.91 -2.86 -1.52
N ILE A 121 -11.90 -4.14 -1.13
CA ILE A 121 -11.47 -4.56 0.20
C ILE A 121 -9.98 -4.33 0.40
N PHE A 122 -9.16 -4.61 -0.63
CA PHE A 122 -7.73 -4.38 -0.57
C PHE A 122 -7.42 -2.88 -0.49
N GLU A 123 -8.08 -2.05 -1.30
CA GLU A 123 -7.97 -0.59 -1.26
C GLU A 123 -8.28 -0.04 0.15
N GLY A 124 -9.42 -0.45 0.72
CA GLY A 124 -9.80 -0.04 2.08
C GLY A 124 -8.75 -0.41 3.13
N ASN A 125 -8.24 -1.66 3.07
CA ASN A 125 -7.18 -2.12 3.97
C ASN A 125 -5.86 -1.36 3.76
N ALA A 126 -5.50 -1.06 2.51
CA ALA A 126 -4.29 -0.33 2.15
C ALA A 126 -4.29 1.06 2.78
N LEU A 127 -5.36 1.81 2.52
CA LEU A 127 -5.53 3.17 3.05
C LEU A 127 -5.57 3.18 4.58
N ASN A 128 -6.26 2.22 5.20
CA ASN A 128 -6.31 2.08 6.66
C ASN A 128 -4.95 1.76 7.29
N ASN A 129 -4.01 1.18 6.54
CA ASN A 129 -2.66 0.89 7.00
C ASN A 129 -1.62 1.93 6.52
N GLY A 130 -2.05 3.03 5.90
CA GLY A 130 -1.16 4.10 5.44
C GLY A 130 -0.38 3.78 4.16
N LEU A 131 -0.82 2.77 3.41
CA LEU A 131 -0.35 2.49 2.06
C LEU A 131 -1.24 3.27 1.08
N LEU A 132 -0.67 4.28 0.42
CA LEU A 132 -1.41 5.07 -0.56
C LEU A 132 -1.59 4.24 -1.83
N VAL A 133 -2.83 4.07 -2.27
CA VAL A 133 -3.17 3.46 -3.55
C VAL A 133 -3.75 4.54 -4.46
N ILE A 134 -3.33 4.55 -5.72
CA ILE A 134 -3.68 5.59 -6.68
C ILE A 134 -4.07 4.92 -7.98
N GLU A 135 -5.19 5.35 -8.54
CA GLU A 135 -5.59 5.00 -9.88
C GLU A 135 -5.46 6.22 -10.80
N VAL A 136 -4.93 6.00 -12.00
CA VAL A 136 -4.73 7.03 -13.01
C VAL A 136 -5.21 6.52 -14.37
N PRO A 137 -5.54 7.41 -15.33
CA PRO A 137 -5.84 7.01 -16.70
C PRO A 137 -4.74 6.11 -17.29
N GLU A 138 -5.11 5.15 -18.14
CA GLU A 138 -4.19 4.14 -18.66
C GLU A 138 -2.98 4.74 -19.39
N ALA A 139 -3.16 5.86 -20.09
CA ALA A 139 -2.07 6.59 -20.73
C ALA A 139 -1.05 7.14 -19.73
N ASP A 140 -1.52 7.68 -18.60
CA ASP A 140 -0.67 8.21 -17.54
C ASP A 140 0.01 7.08 -16.77
N TRP A 141 -0.71 5.99 -16.49
CA TRP A 141 -0.15 4.78 -15.90
C TRP A 141 0.98 4.24 -16.77
N LYS A 142 0.77 4.15 -18.09
CA LYS A 142 1.77 3.66 -19.04
C LYS A 142 3.00 4.57 -19.07
N LEU A 143 2.80 5.89 -19.02
CA LEU A 143 3.88 6.85 -18.90
C LEU A 143 4.77 6.59 -17.67
N ILE A 144 4.14 6.32 -16.52
CA ILE A 144 4.86 6.05 -15.26
C ILE A 144 5.54 4.67 -15.31
N ALA A 145 4.86 3.65 -15.85
CA ALA A 145 5.38 2.30 -16.00
C ALA A 145 6.61 2.26 -16.93
N ASP A 146 6.53 2.92 -18.09
CA ASP A 146 7.62 2.98 -19.07
C ASP A 146 8.85 3.71 -18.48
N ALA A 147 8.64 4.74 -17.66
CA ALA A 147 9.73 5.44 -16.95
C ALA A 147 10.36 4.58 -15.84
N GLY A 148 9.55 3.80 -15.12
CA GLY A 148 9.99 2.92 -14.02
C GLY A 148 10.72 1.65 -14.46
N GLY A 149 10.84 1.39 -15.77
CA GLY A 149 11.58 0.25 -16.32
C GLY A 149 13.11 0.41 -16.19
N PRO A 150 13.87 0.54 -17.28
CA PRO A 150 15.32 0.67 -17.20
C PRO A 150 15.73 2.02 -16.59
N GLY A 151 16.48 2.01 -15.48
CA GLY A 151 17.17 3.21 -14.98
C GLY A 151 16.86 3.62 -13.53
N GLY A 152 15.91 2.97 -12.87
CA GLY A 152 15.61 3.24 -11.46
C GLY A 152 15.10 4.67 -11.22
N VAL A 153 14.25 5.15 -12.12
CA VAL A 153 13.61 6.47 -12.07
C VAL A 153 12.80 6.64 -10.78
N GLU A 154 12.74 7.87 -10.28
CA GLU A 154 11.94 8.24 -9.12
C GLU A 154 10.66 8.98 -9.53
N ALA A 155 9.64 8.84 -8.70
CA ALA A 155 8.46 9.70 -8.72
C ALA A 155 8.30 10.42 -7.39
N THR A 156 7.83 11.67 -7.45
CA THR A 156 7.33 12.41 -6.30
C THR A 156 5.81 12.40 -6.30
N VAL A 157 5.22 11.83 -5.24
CA VAL A 157 3.78 11.74 -5.04
C VAL A 157 3.39 12.71 -3.93
N ASP A 158 2.66 13.76 -4.28
CA ASP A 158 2.17 14.77 -3.35
C ASP A 158 0.67 14.57 -3.11
N LEU A 159 0.30 14.20 -1.87
CA LEU A 159 -1.09 13.97 -1.48
C LEU A 159 -1.85 15.29 -1.23
N LYS A 160 -1.15 16.38 -0.92
CA LYS A 160 -1.79 17.69 -0.73
C LYS A 160 -2.29 18.23 -2.07
N THR A 161 -1.45 18.18 -3.10
CA THR A 161 -1.80 18.65 -4.45
C THR A 161 -2.39 17.55 -5.33
N GLN A 162 -2.36 16.29 -4.86
CA GLN A 162 -2.81 15.10 -5.58
C GLN A 162 -2.15 14.96 -6.96
N THR A 163 -0.82 15.03 -6.96
CA THR A 163 -0.01 14.97 -8.18
C THR A 163 1.14 14.00 -8.05
N ILE A 164 1.43 13.30 -9.13
CA ILE A 164 2.62 12.49 -9.33
C ILE A 164 3.52 13.22 -10.33
N VAL A 165 4.78 13.44 -9.97
CA VAL A 165 5.81 13.99 -10.86
C VAL A 165 6.84 12.89 -11.13
N VAL A 166 7.13 12.61 -12.40
CA VAL A 166 8.10 11.58 -12.81
C VAL A 166 9.44 12.23 -13.15
N HIS A 167 10.53 11.79 -12.52
CA HIS A 167 11.85 12.38 -12.65
C HIS A 167 12.72 11.62 -13.66
N ASP A 168 12.28 11.54 -14.91
CA ASP A 168 12.92 10.75 -15.98
C ASP A 168 13.80 11.57 -16.95
N GLY A 169 14.07 12.84 -16.60
CA GLY A 169 14.95 13.72 -17.36
C GLY A 169 14.28 14.46 -18.52
N ARG A 170 12.97 14.29 -18.74
CA ARG A 170 12.20 15.15 -19.66
C ARG A 170 12.05 16.57 -19.09
N ASP A 171 11.99 17.56 -19.97
CA ASP A 171 11.75 18.97 -19.63
C ASP A 171 10.60 19.54 -20.51
N PRO A 172 9.44 19.89 -19.92
CA PRO A 172 9.12 19.79 -18.49
C PRO A 172 8.95 18.33 -18.01
N GLU A 173 9.16 18.12 -16.71
CA GLU A 173 8.92 16.81 -16.09
C GLU A 173 7.44 16.41 -16.22
N PRO A 174 7.14 15.15 -16.56
CA PRO A 174 5.78 14.67 -16.63
C PRO A 174 5.07 14.78 -15.29
N LYS A 175 3.86 15.35 -15.33
CA LYS A 175 3.01 15.54 -14.17
C LYS A 175 1.65 14.93 -14.42
N VAL A 176 1.26 14.02 -13.55
CA VAL A 176 -0.02 13.30 -13.59
C VAL A 176 -0.85 13.72 -12.38
N ALA A 177 -2.12 14.06 -12.58
CA ALA A 177 -3.06 14.30 -11.50
C ALA A 177 -3.74 12.99 -11.08
N PHE A 178 -4.10 12.87 -9.81
CA PHE A 178 -4.89 11.74 -9.33
C PHE A 178 -6.00 12.19 -8.38
N GLU A 179 -6.97 11.31 -8.15
CA GLU A 179 -8.09 11.55 -7.26
C GLU A 179 -8.12 10.52 -6.13
N ILE A 180 -8.48 10.97 -4.93
CA ILE A 180 -8.79 10.13 -3.78
C ILE A 180 -9.91 10.81 -2.99
N PRO A 181 -10.88 10.07 -2.42
CA PRO A 181 -11.90 10.63 -1.55
C PRO A 181 -11.30 11.51 -0.43
N GLU A 182 -11.88 12.70 -0.22
CA GLU A 182 -11.33 13.69 0.71
C GLU A 182 -11.22 13.19 2.15
N THR A 183 -12.15 12.34 2.59
CA THR A 183 -12.10 11.72 3.92
C THR A 183 -10.87 10.82 4.09
N GLN A 184 -10.58 9.97 3.09
CA GLN A 184 -9.40 9.12 3.08
C GLN A 184 -8.12 9.95 2.98
N ARG A 185 -8.13 11.00 2.14
CA ARG A 185 -7.03 11.96 2.03
C ARG A 185 -6.69 12.60 3.37
N GLN A 186 -7.68 13.13 4.09
CA GLN A 186 -7.47 13.75 5.40
C GLN A 186 -6.91 12.76 6.43
N ARG A 187 -7.43 11.53 6.46
CA ARG A 187 -6.91 10.48 7.35
C ARG A 187 -5.43 10.18 7.09
N LEU A 188 -5.04 10.04 5.82
CA LEU A 188 -3.64 9.84 5.43
C LEU A 188 -2.76 11.05 5.75
N LEU A 189 -3.22 12.28 5.44
CA LEU A 189 -2.50 13.52 5.72
C LEU A 189 -2.21 13.70 7.23
N GLN A 190 -3.16 13.31 8.07
CA GLN A 190 -3.08 13.45 9.53
C GLN A 190 -2.47 12.22 10.20
N GLY A 191 -2.33 11.10 9.49
CA GLY A 191 -1.85 9.83 10.02
C GLY A 191 -2.85 9.11 10.94
N LEU A 192 -4.14 9.40 10.80
CA LEU A 192 -5.20 8.86 11.65
C LEU A 192 -5.52 7.41 11.27
N ASP A 193 -5.30 6.49 12.20
CA ASP A 193 -5.96 5.18 12.14
C ASP A 193 -7.37 5.24 12.76
N ALA A 194 -8.14 4.16 12.60
CA ALA A 194 -9.54 4.11 13.06
C ALA A 194 -9.69 4.37 14.57
N ILE A 195 -8.69 3.98 15.37
CA ILE A 195 -8.66 4.27 16.81
C ILE A 195 -8.48 5.77 17.03
N SER A 196 -7.47 6.36 16.40
CA SER A 196 -7.18 7.79 16.52
C SER A 196 -8.34 8.66 16.02
N GLU A 197 -9.01 8.24 14.96
CA GLU A 197 -10.21 8.91 14.43
C GLU A 197 -11.37 8.86 15.43
N THR A 198 -11.62 7.71 16.07
CA THR A 198 -12.64 7.60 17.13
C THR A 198 -12.30 8.49 18.32
N LEU A 199 -11.02 8.55 18.71
CA LEU A 199 -10.55 9.39 19.82
C LEU A 199 -10.75 10.89 19.57
N GLN A 200 -10.88 11.34 18.31
CA GLN A 200 -11.21 12.75 18.03
C GLN A 200 -12.60 13.15 18.54
N TYR A 201 -13.52 12.18 18.69
CA TYR A 201 -14.87 12.41 19.22
C TYR A 201 -14.96 12.32 20.75
N GLU A 202 -13.86 12.02 21.44
CA GLU A 202 -13.83 11.89 22.89
C GLU A 202 -14.38 13.13 23.64
N PRO A 203 -14.10 14.38 23.22
CA PRO A 203 -14.71 15.55 23.86
C PRO A 203 -16.24 15.62 23.70
N ASP A 204 -16.75 15.18 22.54
CA ASP A 204 -18.19 15.20 22.26
C ASP A 204 -18.92 14.07 23.00
N ILE A 205 -18.30 12.89 23.08
CA ILE A 205 -18.77 11.77 23.91
C ILE A 205 -18.84 12.22 25.38
N ARG A 206 -17.77 12.82 25.91
CA ARG A 206 -17.75 13.34 27.29
C ARG A 206 -18.83 14.39 27.53
N ARG A 207 -19.06 15.29 26.57
CA ARG A 207 -20.12 16.31 26.68
C ARG A 207 -21.50 15.67 26.72
N TYR A 208 -21.74 14.66 25.88
CA TYR A 208 -23.00 13.91 25.88
C TYR A 208 -23.20 13.14 27.20
N GLU A 209 -22.18 12.42 27.69
CA GLU A 209 -22.23 11.67 28.95
C GLU A 209 -22.50 12.56 30.17
N GLN A 210 -21.91 13.76 30.21
CA GLN A 210 -22.16 14.75 31.26
C GLN A 210 -23.59 15.34 31.23
N ALA A 211 -24.17 15.42 30.03
CA ALA A 211 -25.54 15.90 29.83
C ALA A 211 -26.59 14.78 29.91
N ALA A 212 -26.16 13.52 29.96
CA ALA A 212 -27.04 12.37 30.00
C ALA A 212 -27.77 12.27 31.36
N SER A 213 -29.02 11.82 31.31
CA SER A 213 -29.85 11.68 32.51
C SER A 213 -29.25 10.66 33.50
N PRO A 214 -29.36 10.86 34.82
CA PRO A 214 -28.71 10.02 35.83
C PRO A 214 -29.02 8.52 35.74
N TRP A 215 -30.17 8.13 35.19
CA TRP A 215 -30.56 6.72 35.03
C TRP A 215 -29.82 5.98 33.90
N LEU A 216 -29.13 6.68 32.99
CA LEU A 216 -28.26 6.07 31.97
C LEU A 216 -26.88 5.69 32.53
N ASN A 217 -26.46 6.32 33.63
CA ASN A 217 -25.16 6.11 34.28
C ASN A 217 -25.23 5.03 35.39
N ALA A 218 -26.34 4.31 35.51
CA ALA A 218 -26.59 3.35 36.58
C ALA A 218 -26.01 1.95 36.28
N VAL A 219 -24.71 1.85 35.99
CA VAL A 219 -23.95 0.60 36.19
C VAL A 219 -22.54 0.96 36.63
N SER A 220 -22.35 1.20 37.93
CA SER A 220 -21.04 1.13 38.58
C SER A 220 -21.25 0.84 40.07
N SER A 221 -21.18 -0.43 40.44
CA SER A 221 -20.89 -0.91 41.80
C SER A 221 -20.04 -2.16 41.71
#